data_AF-A0A2Z2HKI7-F1
#
_entry.id   AF-A0A2Z2HKI7-F1
#
_cell.length_a   1.000
_cell.length_b   1.000
_cell.length_c   1.000
_cell.angle_alpha   90.00
_cell.angle_beta   90.00
_cell.angle_gamma   90.00
#
_symmetry.space_group_name_H-M   'P 1'
#
loop_
_entity.id
_entity.type
_entity.pdbx_description
1 polymer ?
#
loop_
_entity_poly.entity_id
_entity_poly.type
_entity_poly.pdbx_seq_one_letter_code
_entity_poly.pdbx_strand_id
1 'polypeptide(L)'
;MNPKMTHSIFVLLSIIVIFGTVQSAYAHGLGSVESDIQFFNQNYFKVKVETNPDVLHGDESEIGFKISTINHDEERIVSNIEYLIDIVNPETGESILSFNGYSPDESFNAKIIPKNEINFLGDKTTDDFWIGSSNKPLAIEAPLFTNGGLVQVDIKILSINSESLPRPPVFETLLTIGEYIPFEIDSDKKYDLMFATYFDKIDKFHYDENSQKLTADMPFNWDVEFIKKIPYVHAEYYIPKSMKVFHEHEIKMTVNSIPVLGTIDRSGDKEIVVHFLIPTKKLMKLYDEIPSDTQDKIIFGLESGKLRDIQKQNASLESGDKVIVLSTEEDWKFHLTLTPEGKINPNNEINLNLEFRDPITNIVIPQITYDLDIFLNGNQIESFRGVESYDGRDSLPVIFDSTGAVILRISNVNYFDTSGEFSFKVTEPKEPMIADKIIDIALNSSLPGCELNESCYLPYEQKLSVDEMVLWNNIDSAAHTVSSGNPSEGKSDYFDSGIIAPGDNFSQKFDTAGLFSYYCELHPWMLGVISVDDFTIPSWIKNNAGWWADGTIDDNSFVQGIQYLIENNILDVTSQTTETSQEKIPSWIKNNAGWWADGTIDDNSFITGIEWLVSNGVINIKND
;
A
#
# COMPACT_ATOMS: atom_id res chain seq x y z
N MET A 1 -30.33 -77.36 15.01
CA MET A 1 -31.05 -76.59 16.04
C MET A 1 -30.29 -75.30 16.29
N ASN A 2 -30.96 -74.18 15.97
CA ASN A 2 -30.58 -72.76 16.07
C ASN A 2 -29.32 -72.25 15.33
N PRO A 3 -29.50 -71.59 14.16
CA PRO A 3 -28.47 -70.78 13.53
C PRO A 3 -28.37 -69.39 14.18
N LYS A 4 -27.15 -68.88 14.27
CA LYS A 4 -26.84 -67.51 14.73
C LYS A 4 -27.36 -66.50 13.70
N MET A 5 -28.34 -65.68 14.09
CA MET A 5 -28.76 -64.51 13.33
C MET A 5 -27.70 -63.41 13.42
N THR A 6 -26.96 -63.21 12.33
CA THR A 6 -26.23 -61.97 12.06
C THR A 6 -27.23 -60.86 11.72
N HIS A 7 -27.35 -59.85 12.57
CA HIS A 7 -28.10 -58.64 12.27
C HIS A 7 -27.27 -57.76 11.32
N SER A 8 -27.58 -57.80 10.03
CA SER A 8 -27.14 -56.76 9.10
C SER A 8 -27.96 -55.51 9.36
N ILE A 9 -27.32 -54.49 9.93
CA ILE A 9 -27.87 -53.13 10.04
C ILE A 9 -27.83 -52.54 8.63
N PHE A 10 -28.99 -52.51 7.96
CA PHE A 10 -29.19 -51.69 6.76
C PHE A 10 -29.29 -50.23 7.24
N VAL A 11 -28.20 -49.47 7.14
CA VAL A 11 -28.25 -48.01 7.24
C VAL A 11 -28.91 -47.51 5.96
N LEU A 12 -30.19 -47.17 6.03
CA LEU A 12 -30.89 -46.46 4.97
C LEU A 12 -30.28 -45.05 4.92
N LEU A 13 -29.33 -44.83 4.01
CA LEU A 13 -28.78 -43.50 3.76
C LEU A 13 -29.91 -42.64 3.19
N SER A 14 -30.54 -41.87 4.07
CA SER A 14 -31.53 -40.88 3.69
C SER A 14 -30.74 -39.75 3.04
N ILE A 15 -30.71 -39.71 1.71
CA ILE A 15 -30.22 -38.55 0.97
C ILE A 15 -31.24 -37.45 1.22
N ILE A 16 -31.02 -36.67 2.29
CA ILE A 16 -31.62 -35.36 2.43
C ILE A 16 -30.90 -34.51 1.39
N VAL A 17 -31.50 -34.40 0.20
CA VAL A 17 -31.17 -33.31 -0.72
C VAL A 17 -31.65 -32.05 -0.02
N ILE A 18 -30.76 -31.45 0.76
CA ILE A 18 -30.92 -30.06 1.17
C ILE A 18 -30.78 -29.28 -0.13
N PHE A 19 -31.91 -28.91 -0.73
CA PHE A 19 -31.93 -27.77 -1.63
C PHE A 19 -31.50 -26.59 -0.78
N GLY A 20 -30.19 -26.31 -0.78
CA GLY A 20 -29.71 -25.01 -0.37
C GLY A 20 -30.42 -24.02 -1.28
N THR A 21 -31.29 -23.20 -0.71
CA THR A 21 -31.72 -21.98 -1.37
C THR A 21 -30.45 -21.17 -1.55
N VAL A 22 -29.91 -21.20 -2.77
CA VAL A 22 -28.95 -20.20 -3.22
C VAL A 22 -29.74 -18.90 -3.13
N GLN A 23 -29.55 -18.14 -2.05
CA GLN A 23 -29.92 -16.74 -2.03
C GLN A 23 -29.02 -16.10 -3.08
N SER A 24 -29.56 -15.92 -4.28
CA SER A 24 -29.01 -14.99 -5.25
C SER A 24 -28.91 -13.64 -4.54
N ALA A 25 -27.69 -13.15 -4.35
CA ALA A 25 -27.47 -11.78 -3.94
C ALA A 25 -27.96 -10.89 -5.08
N TYR A 26 -29.15 -10.31 -4.93
CA TYR A 26 -29.69 -9.35 -5.89
C TYR A 26 -28.95 -8.03 -5.73
N ALA A 27 -28.52 -7.47 -6.86
CA ALA A 27 -27.88 -6.16 -6.93
C ALA A 27 -28.89 -5.08 -6.51
N HIS A 28 -28.80 -4.62 -5.27
CA HIS A 28 -29.50 -3.42 -4.82
C HIS A 28 -28.69 -2.21 -5.29
N GLY A 29 -29.16 -1.58 -6.37
CA GLY A 29 -28.56 -0.36 -6.89
C GLY A 29 -29.12 0.85 -6.15
N LEU A 30 -28.29 1.87 -6.01
CA LEU A 30 -28.73 3.22 -5.65
C LEU A 30 -29.87 3.67 -6.57
N GLY A 31 -31.00 4.05 -5.98
CA GLY A 31 -32.18 4.47 -6.73
C GLY A 31 -32.79 3.38 -7.63
N SER A 32 -32.44 2.09 -7.48
CA SER A 32 -32.93 0.99 -8.32
C SER A 32 -33.04 -0.32 -7.56
N VAL A 33 -34.25 -0.88 -7.48
CA VAL A 33 -34.52 -2.16 -6.79
C VAL A 33 -35.31 -3.12 -7.68
N GLU A 34 -35.01 -4.41 -7.57
CA GLU A 34 -35.83 -5.49 -8.14
C GLU A 34 -36.55 -6.25 -7.03
N SER A 35 -37.80 -6.64 -7.29
CA SER A 35 -38.59 -7.48 -6.40
C SER A 35 -38.12 -8.93 -6.42
N ASP A 36 -38.58 -9.71 -5.44
CA ASP A 36 -38.58 -11.16 -5.53
C ASP A 36 -39.34 -11.65 -6.77
N ILE A 37 -38.92 -12.82 -7.26
CA ILE A 37 -39.55 -13.48 -8.41
C ILE A 37 -40.82 -14.19 -7.96
N GLN A 38 -41.93 -13.94 -8.66
CA GLN A 38 -43.20 -14.62 -8.41
C GLN A 38 -43.70 -15.35 -9.66
N PHE A 39 -44.27 -16.54 -9.44
CA PHE A 39 -44.89 -17.33 -10.50
C PHE A 39 -46.36 -16.98 -10.64
N PHE A 40 -46.77 -16.46 -11.80
CA PHE A 40 -48.18 -16.26 -12.15
C PHE A 40 -48.33 -16.22 -13.67
N ASN A 41 -49.54 -16.42 -14.18
CA ASN A 41 -49.81 -16.42 -15.62
C ASN A 41 -48.88 -17.35 -16.44
N GLN A 42 -48.51 -18.50 -15.86
CA GLN A 42 -47.64 -19.54 -16.44
C GLN A 42 -46.16 -19.19 -16.62
N ASN A 43 -45.71 -18.00 -16.20
CA ASN A 43 -44.29 -17.61 -16.22
C ASN A 43 -43.84 -17.08 -14.85
N TYR A 44 -42.54 -16.95 -14.68
CA TYR A 44 -41.90 -16.26 -13.56
C TYR A 44 -41.69 -14.79 -13.91
N PHE A 45 -42.06 -13.90 -13.00
CA PHE A 45 -41.98 -12.45 -13.20
C PHE A 45 -41.34 -11.77 -12.00
N LYS A 46 -40.73 -10.62 -12.25
CA LYS A 46 -40.29 -9.67 -11.22
C LYS A 46 -40.58 -8.24 -11.68
N VAL A 47 -40.56 -7.30 -10.77
CA VAL A 47 -40.72 -5.88 -11.05
C VAL A 47 -39.45 -5.15 -10.66
N LYS A 48 -39.03 -4.18 -11.49
CA LYS A 48 -37.94 -3.26 -11.22
C LYS A 48 -38.50 -1.87 -11.01
N VAL A 49 -38.10 -1.22 -9.92
CA VAL A 49 -38.45 0.17 -9.58
C VAL A 49 -37.17 0.99 -9.62
N GLU A 50 -37.20 2.13 -10.30
CA GLU A 50 -36.04 2.98 -10.53
C GLU A 50 -36.39 4.46 -10.31
N THR A 51 -35.41 5.24 -9.84
CA THR A 51 -35.47 6.70 -9.70
C THR A 51 -34.32 7.35 -10.44
N ASN A 52 -34.51 8.60 -10.87
CA ASN A 52 -33.45 9.41 -11.46
C ASN A 52 -33.63 10.90 -11.07
N PRO A 53 -32.67 11.53 -10.38
CA PRO A 53 -31.40 10.95 -9.93
C PRO A 53 -31.60 9.88 -8.86
N ASP A 54 -30.56 9.08 -8.62
CA ASP A 54 -30.48 8.04 -7.58
C ASP A 54 -29.99 8.58 -6.22
N VAL A 55 -29.38 9.76 -6.23
CA VAL A 55 -28.97 10.53 -5.04
C VAL A 55 -29.45 11.98 -5.18
N LEU A 56 -30.05 12.49 -4.11
CA LEU A 56 -30.57 13.84 -4.00
C LEU A 56 -29.52 14.81 -3.42
N HIS A 57 -29.64 16.08 -3.78
CA HIS A 57 -28.89 17.22 -3.26
C HIS A 57 -29.78 18.19 -2.47
N GLY A 58 -31.09 17.94 -2.43
CA GLY A 58 -32.06 18.69 -1.62
C GLY A 58 -32.69 19.88 -2.33
N ASP A 59 -32.37 20.10 -3.61
CA ASP A 59 -32.90 21.18 -4.46
C ASP A 59 -33.57 20.68 -5.75
N GLU A 60 -33.82 19.37 -5.85
CA GLU A 60 -34.46 18.75 -7.01
C GLU A 60 -35.87 19.29 -7.25
N SER A 61 -36.11 19.78 -8.47
CA SER A 61 -37.44 20.22 -8.89
C SER A 61 -38.36 19.06 -9.32
N GLU A 62 -37.77 17.96 -9.79
CA GLU A 62 -38.48 16.75 -10.22
C GLU A 62 -37.56 15.52 -10.13
N ILE A 63 -38.13 14.36 -9.78
CA ILE A 63 -37.47 13.06 -9.71
C ILE A 63 -38.17 12.11 -10.67
N GLY A 64 -37.44 11.54 -11.62
CA GLY A 64 -37.96 10.49 -12.48
C GLY A 64 -38.27 9.23 -11.66
N PHE A 65 -39.40 8.60 -11.91
CA PHE A 65 -39.82 7.35 -11.26
C PHE A 65 -40.31 6.37 -12.32
N LYS A 66 -39.74 5.17 -12.33
CA LYS A 66 -39.95 4.19 -13.38
C LYS A 66 -40.24 2.81 -12.81
N ILE A 67 -41.24 2.14 -13.36
CA ILE A 67 -41.58 0.75 -13.02
C ILE A 67 -41.53 -0.09 -14.30
N SER A 68 -40.79 -1.19 -14.27
CA SER A 68 -40.69 -2.15 -15.38
C SER A 68 -41.06 -3.55 -14.90
N THR A 69 -41.92 -4.25 -15.64
CA THR A 69 -42.20 -5.67 -15.36
C THR A 69 -41.36 -6.54 -16.27
N ILE A 70 -40.67 -7.52 -15.70
CA ILE A 70 -39.74 -8.40 -16.40
C ILE A 70 -40.29 -9.82 -16.33
N ASN A 71 -40.48 -10.45 -17.50
CA ASN A 71 -40.63 -11.89 -17.60
C ASN A 71 -39.24 -12.51 -17.39
N HIS A 72 -39.06 -13.19 -16.26
CA HIS A 72 -37.79 -13.77 -15.86
C HIS A 72 -37.40 -14.97 -16.73
N ASP A 73 -38.38 -15.75 -17.20
CA ASP A 73 -38.12 -16.92 -18.04
C ASP A 73 -37.58 -16.54 -19.43
N GLU A 74 -38.02 -15.39 -19.94
CA GLU A 74 -37.67 -14.89 -21.28
C GLU A 74 -36.59 -13.81 -21.25
N GLU A 75 -36.19 -13.34 -20.07
CA GLU A 75 -35.31 -12.19 -19.84
C GLU A 75 -35.76 -10.94 -20.62
N ARG A 76 -37.08 -10.69 -20.68
CA ARG A 76 -37.67 -9.60 -21.46
C ARG A 76 -38.60 -8.73 -20.64
N ILE A 77 -38.59 -7.44 -20.95
CA ILE A 77 -39.54 -6.47 -20.41
C ILE A 77 -40.90 -6.65 -21.09
N VAL A 78 -41.96 -6.52 -20.31
CA VAL A 78 -43.35 -6.67 -20.76
C VAL A 78 -44.03 -5.31 -20.80
N SER A 79 -44.72 -5.04 -21.91
CA SER A 79 -45.44 -3.78 -22.16
C SER A 79 -46.95 -3.93 -21.97
N ASN A 80 -47.69 -2.81 -22.05
CA ASN A 80 -49.15 -2.77 -21.96
C ASN A 80 -49.66 -3.36 -20.63
N ILE A 81 -49.21 -2.77 -19.53
CA ILE A 81 -49.48 -3.24 -18.18
C ILE A 81 -50.28 -2.20 -17.41
N GLU A 82 -51.30 -2.65 -16.71
CA GLU A 82 -52.04 -1.86 -15.72
C GLU A 82 -51.59 -2.27 -14.33
N TYR A 83 -51.24 -1.27 -13.52
CA TYR A 83 -50.77 -1.41 -12.15
C TYR A 83 -51.74 -0.72 -11.19
N LEU A 84 -51.86 -1.27 -9.98
CA LEU A 84 -52.15 -0.48 -8.79
C LEU A 84 -50.81 -0.29 -8.06
N ILE A 85 -50.39 0.96 -7.92
CA ILE A 85 -49.12 1.36 -7.31
C ILE A 85 -49.45 1.99 -5.96
N ASP A 86 -48.87 1.48 -4.89
CA ASP A 86 -48.98 2.03 -3.55
C ASP A 86 -47.58 2.29 -3.00
N ILE A 87 -47.29 3.54 -2.64
CA ILE A 87 -46.03 3.95 -2.02
C ILE A 87 -46.33 4.20 -0.55
N VAL A 88 -45.68 3.44 0.32
CA VAL A 88 -45.97 3.41 1.75
C VAL A 88 -44.71 3.74 2.55
N ASN A 89 -44.92 4.36 3.70
CA ASN A 89 -43.85 4.52 4.68
C ASN A 89 -43.54 3.13 5.28
N PRO A 90 -42.32 2.61 5.14
CA PRO A 90 -42.00 1.23 5.52
C PRO A 90 -41.97 1.01 7.05
N GLU A 91 -41.83 2.07 7.84
CA GLU A 91 -41.81 2.00 9.30
C GLU A 91 -43.22 1.97 9.90
N THR A 92 -44.11 2.82 9.38
CA THR A 92 -45.49 3.00 9.91
C THR A 92 -46.52 2.16 9.16
N GLY A 93 -46.24 1.76 7.92
CA GLY A 93 -47.19 1.13 7.00
C GLY A 93 -48.25 2.09 6.45
N GLU A 94 -48.13 3.40 6.67
CA GLU A 94 -49.06 4.39 6.15
C GLU A 94 -48.85 4.60 4.64
N SER A 95 -49.94 4.56 3.86
CA SER A 95 -49.91 4.88 2.43
C SER A 95 -49.71 6.37 2.21
N ILE A 96 -48.64 6.71 1.49
CA ILE A 96 -48.27 8.08 1.11
C ILE A 96 -48.94 8.44 -0.22
N LEU A 97 -48.90 7.52 -1.19
CA LEU A 97 -49.43 7.73 -2.53
C LEU A 97 -49.96 6.41 -3.11
N SER A 98 -51.24 6.36 -3.46
CA SER A 98 -51.87 5.19 -4.09
C SER A 98 -52.63 5.58 -5.35
N PHE A 99 -52.36 4.91 -6.47
CA PHE A 99 -53.04 5.18 -7.74
C PHE A 99 -52.98 4.02 -8.74
N ASN A 100 -53.92 4.04 -9.68
CA ASN A 100 -53.94 3.14 -10.83
C ASN A 100 -53.12 3.74 -11.98
N GLY A 101 -52.10 3.03 -12.44
CA GLY A 101 -51.21 3.46 -13.53
C GLY A 101 -51.26 2.51 -14.72
N TYR A 102 -51.11 3.04 -15.93
CA TYR A 102 -51.04 2.27 -17.17
C TYR A 102 -49.74 2.60 -17.92
N SER A 103 -48.99 1.55 -18.25
CA SER A 103 -47.79 1.59 -19.08
C SER A 103 -48.09 1.12 -20.50
N PRO A 104 -48.18 2.02 -21.50
CA PRO A 104 -48.39 1.62 -22.90
C PRO A 104 -47.11 1.07 -23.56
N ASP A 105 -45.94 1.35 -23.02
CA ASP A 105 -44.64 0.92 -23.55
C ASP A 105 -43.92 -0.01 -22.54
N GLU A 106 -42.60 -0.13 -22.64
CA GLU A 106 -41.76 -1.03 -21.82
C GLU A 106 -41.78 -0.67 -20.32
N SER A 107 -42.20 0.53 -19.91
CA SER A 107 -42.20 0.88 -18.50
C SER A 107 -43.19 1.99 -18.16
N PHE A 108 -43.77 1.90 -16.96
CA PHE A 108 -44.53 3.02 -16.43
C PHE A 108 -43.54 4.13 -16.05
N ASN A 109 -43.69 5.30 -16.66
CA ASN A 109 -42.82 6.45 -16.41
C ASN A 109 -43.60 7.61 -15.76
N ALA A 110 -43.09 8.10 -14.65
CA ALA A 110 -43.60 9.27 -13.93
C ALA A 110 -42.47 10.24 -13.56
N LYS A 111 -42.88 11.47 -13.23
CA LYS A 111 -42.05 12.51 -12.63
C LYS A 111 -42.69 12.94 -11.32
N ILE A 112 -42.02 12.66 -10.22
CA ILE A 112 -42.44 13.07 -8.89
C ILE A 112 -41.93 14.49 -8.66
N ILE A 113 -42.84 15.39 -8.29
CA ILE A 113 -42.58 16.79 -7.95
C ILE A 113 -42.81 16.92 -6.44
N PRO A 114 -41.75 17.07 -5.63
CA PRO A 114 -41.89 17.09 -4.17
C PRO A 114 -42.77 18.26 -3.69
N LYS A 115 -43.96 17.95 -3.14
CA LYS A 115 -44.93 18.93 -2.60
C LYS A 115 -45.76 18.33 -1.47
N ASN A 116 -46.31 19.16 -0.59
CA ASN A 116 -47.13 18.67 0.53
C ASN A 116 -48.51 18.12 0.12
N GLU A 117 -48.99 18.45 -1.08
CA GLU A 117 -50.30 18.04 -1.57
C GLU A 117 -50.15 17.06 -2.73
N ILE A 118 -51.10 16.13 -2.83
CA ILE A 118 -51.11 15.12 -3.89
C ILE A 118 -51.93 15.62 -5.08
N ASN A 119 -51.29 15.84 -6.22
CA ASN A 119 -51.95 16.20 -7.48
C ASN A 119 -51.38 15.39 -8.65
N PHE A 120 -52.24 15.00 -9.59
CA PHE A 120 -51.85 14.27 -10.79
C PHE A 120 -52.06 15.13 -12.02
N LEU A 121 -51.06 15.19 -12.89
CA LEU A 121 -51.03 15.99 -14.10
C LEU A 121 -50.69 15.07 -15.28
N GLY A 122 -51.71 14.54 -15.95
CA GLY A 122 -51.55 13.61 -17.07
C GLY A 122 -52.86 13.23 -17.75
N ASP A 123 -52.76 12.32 -18.71
CA ASP A 123 -53.93 11.73 -19.37
C ASP A 123 -54.36 10.46 -18.63
N LYS A 124 -55.62 10.07 -18.81
CA LYS A 124 -56.16 8.81 -18.30
C LYS A 124 -56.70 7.92 -19.42
N THR A 125 -56.72 6.61 -19.18
CA THR A 125 -57.48 5.65 -20.00
C THR A 125 -58.99 5.78 -19.74
N THR A 126 -59.80 5.09 -20.53
CA THR A 126 -61.26 5.01 -20.33
C THR A 126 -61.67 4.41 -18.99
N ASP A 127 -60.83 3.54 -18.44
CA ASP A 127 -61.04 2.83 -17.18
C ASP A 127 -60.37 3.54 -15.99
N ASP A 128 -60.06 4.83 -16.14
CA ASP A 128 -59.54 5.75 -15.12
C ASP A 128 -58.10 5.46 -14.64
N PHE A 129 -57.26 4.82 -15.47
CA PHE A 129 -55.83 4.63 -15.20
C PHE A 129 -55.00 5.81 -15.70
N TRP A 130 -54.08 6.32 -14.89
CA TRP A 130 -53.14 7.35 -15.32
C TRP A 130 -52.12 6.79 -16.30
N ILE A 131 -51.93 7.46 -17.43
CA ILE A 131 -51.00 7.01 -18.48
C ILE A 131 -49.61 7.58 -18.19
N GLY A 132 -48.61 6.69 -18.04
CA GLY A 132 -47.21 7.06 -17.89
C GLY A 132 -46.36 6.37 -18.95
N SER A 133 -45.84 7.11 -19.93
CA SER A 133 -45.04 6.57 -21.04
C SER A 133 -43.67 7.25 -21.12
N SER A 134 -42.71 6.60 -21.78
CA SER A 134 -41.37 7.15 -22.02
C SER A 134 -41.39 8.54 -22.67
N ASN A 135 -42.29 8.78 -23.62
CA ASN A 135 -42.41 10.05 -24.33
C ASN A 135 -43.27 11.10 -23.60
N LYS A 136 -44.21 10.65 -22.77
CA LYS A 136 -45.09 11.51 -21.97
C LYS A 136 -45.23 10.88 -20.58
N PRO A 137 -44.27 11.15 -19.67
CA PRO A 137 -44.34 10.69 -18.29
C PRO A 137 -45.50 11.35 -17.54
N LEU A 138 -46.09 10.64 -16.58
CA LEU A 138 -47.09 11.20 -15.68
C LEU A 138 -46.42 12.15 -14.68
N ALA A 139 -46.87 13.41 -14.57
CA ALA A 139 -46.39 14.29 -13.51
C ALA A 139 -47.25 14.10 -12.25
N ILE A 140 -46.60 13.88 -11.11
CA ILE A 140 -47.26 13.65 -9.82
C ILE A 140 -46.64 14.61 -8.81
N GLU A 141 -47.44 15.53 -8.28
CA GLU A 141 -47.08 16.28 -7.08
C GLU A 141 -47.42 15.40 -5.87
N ALA A 142 -46.46 15.16 -4.98
CA ALA A 142 -46.65 14.31 -3.81
C ALA A 142 -45.58 14.60 -2.73
N PRO A 143 -45.85 14.27 -1.45
CA PRO A 143 -44.89 14.42 -0.36
C PRO A 143 -43.90 13.26 -0.36
N LEU A 144 -43.23 13.07 -1.50
CA LEU A 144 -42.27 12.01 -1.77
C LEU A 144 -40.95 12.63 -2.22
N PHE A 145 -39.86 12.00 -1.82
CA PHE A 145 -38.49 12.38 -2.22
C PHE A 145 -38.15 13.85 -1.91
N THR A 146 -38.73 14.40 -0.84
CA THR A 146 -38.33 15.72 -0.30
C THR A 146 -36.97 15.67 0.39
N ASN A 147 -36.57 14.48 0.86
CA ASN A 147 -35.26 14.15 1.39
C ASN A 147 -34.92 12.72 0.90
N GLY A 148 -33.68 12.29 1.12
CA GLY A 148 -33.27 10.90 0.91
C GLY A 148 -34.01 9.95 1.84
N GLY A 149 -34.00 8.66 1.49
CA GLY A 149 -34.40 7.61 2.42
C GLY A 149 -35.05 6.38 1.79
N LEU A 150 -35.65 5.57 2.66
CA LEU A 150 -36.28 4.30 2.33
C LEU A 150 -37.79 4.48 2.14
N VAL A 151 -38.30 4.03 0.99
CA VAL A 151 -39.74 3.93 0.73
C VAL A 151 -40.09 2.51 0.29
N GLN A 152 -41.23 2.02 0.74
CA GLN A 152 -41.77 0.76 0.22
C GLN A 152 -42.70 1.07 -0.96
N VAL A 153 -42.50 0.35 -2.06
CA VAL A 153 -43.31 0.47 -3.27
C VAL A 153 -43.96 -0.88 -3.54
N ASP A 154 -45.26 -0.94 -3.32
CA ASP A 154 -46.09 -2.11 -3.53
C ASP A 154 -46.77 -2.01 -4.90
N ILE A 155 -46.47 -2.97 -5.77
CA ILE A 155 -46.92 -2.98 -7.15
C ILE A 155 -47.80 -4.18 -7.38
N LYS A 156 -49.09 -3.93 -7.58
CA LYS A 156 -50.07 -4.94 -7.95
C LYS A 156 -50.31 -4.91 -9.44
N ILE A 157 -49.98 -6.00 -10.12
CA ILE A 157 -50.17 -6.11 -11.58
C ILE A 157 -51.61 -6.55 -11.86
N LEU A 158 -52.41 -5.68 -12.47
CA LEU A 158 -53.83 -5.90 -12.71
C LEU A 158 -54.11 -6.55 -14.07
N SER A 159 -53.30 -6.21 -15.09
CA SER A 159 -53.36 -6.80 -16.42
C SER A 159 -51.98 -6.88 -17.07
N ILE A 160 -51.79 -7.81 -17.99
CA ILE A 160 -50.58 -7.91 -18.83
C ILE A 160 -51.02 -7.99 -20.29
N ASN A 161 -50.38 -7.23 -21.18
CA ASN A 161 -50.76 -7.17 -22.59
C ASN A 161 -52.25 -6.84 -22.80
N SER A 162 -52.81 -5.99 -21.93
CA SER A 162 -54.25 -5.66 -21.88
C SER A 162 -55.19 -6.82 -21.51
N GLU A 163 -54.68 -7.95 -21.00
CA GLU A 163 -55.48 -9.06 -20.47
C GLU A 163 -55.53 -9.03 -18.94
N SER A 164 -56.74 -8.91 -18.38
CA SER A 164 -56.95 -8.85 -16.93
C SER A 164 -56.57 -10.15 -16.23
N LEU A 165 -55.88 -10.03 -15.09
CA LEU A 165 -55.46 -11.16 -14.28
C LEU A 165 -56.55 -11.53 -13.25
N PRO A 166 -57.00 -12.79 -13.18
CA PRO A 166 -58.05 -13.21 -12.24
C PRO A 166 -57.59 -13.19 -10.78
N ARG A 167 -56.28 -13.28 -10.55
CA ARG A 167 -55.64 -13.14 -9.23
C ARG A 167 -54.39 -12.26 -9.40
N PRO A 168 -54.55 -10.93 -9.35
CA PRO A 168 -53.44 -9.99 -9.46
C PRO A 168 -52.37 -10.25 -8.38
N PRO A 169 -51.11 -10.52 -8.75
CA PRO A 169 -50.00 -10.64 -7.81
C PRO A 169 -49.61 -9.25 -7.25
N VAL A 170 -48.98 -9.23 -6.08
CA VAL A 170 -48.45 -8.02 -5.44
C VAL A 170 -46.96 -8.19 -5.23
N PHE A 171 -46.18 -7.24 -5.70
CA PHE A 171 -44.73 -7.19 -5.56
C PHE A 171 -44.37 -6.09 -4.57
N GLU A 172 -43.76 -6.47 -3.46
CA GLU A 172 -43.25 -5.53 -2.46
C GLU A 172 -41.79 -5.23 -2.79
N THR A 173 -41.41 -3.94 -2.82
CA THR A 173 -40.03 -3.51 -3.03
C THR A 173 -39.65 -2.43 -2.05
N LEU A 174 -38.40 -2.47 -1.58
CA LEU A 174 -37.83 -1.47 -0.68
C LEU A 174 -36.82 -0.64 -1.49
N LEU A 175 -37.25 0.56 -1.89
CA LEU A 175 -36.45 1.48 -2.68
C LEU A 175 -35.71 2.45 -1.75
N THR A 176 -34.39 2.52 -1.91
CA THR A 176 -33.54 3.52 -1.27
C THR A 176 -33.17 4.62 -2.27
N ILE A 177 -33.32 5.87 -1.84
CA ILE A 177 -32.80 7.03 -2.57
C ILE A 177 -31.80 7.76 -1.66
N GLY A 178 -30.62 8.05 -2.20
CA GLY A 178 -29.57 8.73 -1.45
C GLY A 178 -29.85 10.21 -1.25
N GLU A 179 -29.16 10.83 -0.30
CA GLU A 179 -29.09 12.28 -0.16
C GLU A 179 -27.70 12.71 0.32
N TYR A 180 -27.14 13.72 -0.34
CA TYR A 180 -25.94 14.44 0.09
C TYR A 180 -26.33 15.64 0.95
N ILE A 181 -25.91 15.62 2.22
CA ILE A 181 -26.23 16.61 3.23
C ILE A 181 -24.96 17.36 3.64
N PRO A 182 -24.76 18.61 3.17
CA PRO A 182 -23.62 19.41 3.57
C PRO A 182 -23.79 19.88 5.02
N PHE A 183 -22.70 19.85 5.80
CA PHE A 183 -22.69 20.41 7.15
C PHE A 183 -21.33 21.02 7.48
N GLU A 184 -21.34 22.02 8.36
CA GLU A 184 -20.12 22.66 8.86
C GLU A 184 -19.86 22.23 10.29
N ILE A 185 -18.58 22.06 10.63
CA ILE A 185 -18.12 21.98 12.01
C ILE A 185 -17.18 23.16 12.29
N ASP A 186 -17.36 23.76 13.45
CA ASP A 186 -16.50 24.81 13.98
C ASP A 186 -15.63 24.20 15.09
N SER A 187 -14.32 24.34 14.95
CA SER A 187 -13.31 23.80 15.86
C SER A 187 -12.15 24.82 15.96
N ASP A 188 -10.91 24.41 15.67
CA ASP A 188 -9.77 25.32 15.48
C ASP A 188 -9.92 26.23 14.24
N LYS A 189 -10.59 25.71 13.22
CA LYS A 189 -11.06 26.43 12.02
C LYS A 189 -12.36 25.79 11.55
N LYS A 190 -13.02 26.46 10.59
CA LYS A 190 -14.18 25.90 9.91
C LYS A 190 -13.78 24.80 8.94
N TYR A 191 -14.53 23.71 8.97
CA TYR A 191 -14.44 22.63 7.99
C TYR A 191 -15.81 22.41 7.36
N ASP A 192 -15.82 22.34 6.03
CA ASP A 192 -16.98 21.91 5.25
C ASP A 192 -16.92 20.39 5.09
N LEU A 193 -17.98 19.70 5.50
CA LEU A 193 -18.13 18.26 5.38
C LEU A 193 -19.39 17.95 4.58
N MET A 194 -19.45 16.73 4.07
CA MET A 194 -20.64 16.17 3.47
C MET A 194 -20.97 14.85 4.17
N PHE A 195 -22.26 14.58 4.37
CA PHE A 195 -22.74 13.28 4.79
C PHE A 195 -23.66 12.73 3.71
N ALA A 196 -23.46 11.48 3.28
CA ALA A 196 -24.43 10.79 2.44
C ALA A 196 -25.23 9.81 3.29
N THR A 197 -26.56 9.86 3.19
CA THR A 197 -27.46 8.87 3.79
C THR A 197 -28.31 8.25 2.70
N TYR A 198 -28.58 6.95 2.83
CA TYR A 198 -29.37 6.19 1.88
C TYR A 198 -30.60 5.54 2.52
N PHE A 199 -30.85 5.86 3.80
CA PHE A 199 -31.86 5.17 4.61
C PHE A 199 -32.89 6.13 5.18
N ASP A 200 -32.45 7.18 5.87
CA ASP A 200 -33.33 8.24 6.35
C ASP A 200 -32.54 9.55 6.53
N LYS A 201 -33.26 10.64 6.73
CA LYS A 201 -32.72 11.96 6.98
C LYS A 201 -31.88 11.99 8.26
N ILE A 202 -30.81 12.78 8.24
CA ILE A 202 -30.03 13.08 9.44
C ILE A 202 -30.70 14.20 10.25
N ASP A 203 -31.00 13.92 11.51
CA ASP A 203 -31.59 14.86 12.46
C ASP A 203 -30.58 15.89 12.95
N LYS A 204 -29.35 15.42 13.23
CA LYS A 204 -28.33 16.24 13.89
C LYS A 204 -26.92 15.74 13.59
N PHE A 205 -26.03 16.70 13.33
CA PHE A 205 -24.59 16.52 13.38
C PHE A 205 -24.03 17.09 14.68
N HIS A 206 -23.03 16.43 15.26
CA HIS A 206 -22.33 16.93 16.44
C HIS A 206 -20.84 16.63 16.36
N TYR A 207 -20.02 17.63 16.69
CA TYR A 207 -18.59 17.47 16.89
C TYR A 207 -18.22 17.89 18.32
N ASP A 208 -17.52 17.01 19.04
CA ASP A 208 -16.94 17.31 20.34
C ASP A 208 -15.42 17.45 20.18
N GLU A 209 -14.92 18.67 20.35
CA GLU A 209 -13.49 18.99 20.25
C GLU A 209 -12.63 18.25 21.27
N ASN A 210 -13.14 18.00 22.49
CA ASN A 210 -12.34 17.41 23.57
C ASN A 210 -12.12 15.92 23.31
N SER A 211 -13.16 15.23 22.85
CA SER A 211 -13.10 13.80 22.52
C SER A 211 -12.75 13.53 21.06
N GLN A 212 -12.63 14.58 20.23
CA GLN A 212 -12.38 14.50 18.79
C GLN A 212 -13.40 13.57 18.10
N LYS A 213 -14.65 13.64 18.56
CA LYS A 213 -15.73 12.75 18.14
C LYS A 213 -16.71 13.49 17.24
N LEU A 214 -16.96 12.93 16.07
CA LEU A 214 -17.96 13.40 15.12
C LEU A 214 -19.13 12.40 15.11
N THR A 215 -20.37 12.87 15.20
CA THR A 215 -21.57 12.02 15.13
C THR A 215 -22.64 12.58 14.22
N ALA A 216 -23.41 11.68 13.62
CA ALA A 216 -24.62 11.95 12.85
C ALA A 216 -25.73 11.06 13.38
N ASP A 217 -26.82 11.69 13.82
CA ASP A 217 -27.98 11.02 14.39
C ASP A 217 -29.02 10.83 13.29
N MET A 218 -29.39 9.58 13.01
CA MET A 218 -30.41 9.21 12.05
C MET A 218 -31.54 8.44 12.76
N PRO A 219 -32.82 8.86 12.66
CA PRO A 219 -33.95 8.05 13.11
C PRO A 219 -33.85 6.62 12.58
N PHE A 220 -34.17 5.65 13.41
CA PHE A 220 -34.12 4.26 12.99
C PHE A 220 -35.04 3.37 13.83
N ASN A 221 -35.97 2.70 13.16
CA ASN A 221 -36.81 1.70 13.79
C ASN A 221 -36.02 0.40 14.09
N TRP A 222 -35.69 0.19 15.37
CA TRP A 222 -35.00 -1.03 15.83
C TRP A 222 -35.91 -2.27 15.96
N ASP A 223 -37.17 -2.22 15.52
CA ASP A 223 -38.05 -3.39 15.52
C ASP A 223 -37.45 -4.55 14.72
N VAL A 224 -37.43 -5.74 15.31
CA VAL A 224 -36.78 -6.92 14.74
C VAL A 224 -37.42 -7.37 13.43
N GLU A 225 -38.74 -7.24 13.30
CA GLU A 225 -39.44 -7.61 12.06
C GLU A 225 -39.18 -6.58 10.96
N PHE A 226 -38.99 -5.31 11.31
CA PHE A 226 -38.52 -4.29 10.38
C PHE A 226 -37.07 -4.52 9.93
N ILE A 227 -36.14 -4.72 10.87
CA ILE A 227 -34.72 -4.97 10.56
C ILE A 227 -34.55 -6.15 9.60
N LYS A 228 -35.33 -7.24 9.79
CA LYS A 228 -35.28 -8.42 8.90
C LYS A 228 -35.67 -8.13 7.45
N LYS A 229 -36.43 -7.06 7.19
CA LYS A 229 -36.87 -6.68 5.84
C LYS A 229 -35.82 -5.88 5.07
N ILE A 230 -34.93 -5.17 5.77
CA ILE A 230 -33.91 -4.33 5.14
C ILE A 230 -32.60 -5.11 4.96
N PRO A 231 -31.92 -4.99 3.79
CA PRO A 231 -30.68 -5.74 3.53
C PRO A 231 -29.47 -5.16 4.28
N TYR A 232 -29.37 -3.82 4.35
CA TYR A 232 -28.33 -3.10 5.04
C TYR A 232 -28.73 -1.63 5.26
N VAL A 233 -28.05 -0.96 6.19
CA VAL A 233 -28.04 0.50 6.32
C VAL A 233 -26.73 1.00 5.72
N HIS A 234 -26.81 1.98 4.82
CA HIS A 234 -25.65 2.61 4.18
C HIS A 234 -25.60 4.10 4.53
N ALA A 235 -24.43 4.59 4.92
CA ALA A 235 -24.16 6.00 5.14
C ALA A 235 -22.66 6.31 4.97
N GLU A 236 -22.31 7.55 4.64
CA GLU A 236 -20.93 7.95 4.35
C GLU A 236 -20.61 9.32 4.95
N TYR A 237 -19.42 9.47 5.53
CA TYR A 237 -18.84 10.79 5.80
C TYR A 237 -17.80 11.13 4.75
N TYR A 238 -17.86 12.36 4.24
CA TYR A 238 -16.82 12.97 3.41
C TYR A 238 -16.11 14.02 4.25
N ILE A 239 -14.88 13.71 4.66
CA ILE A 239 -14.10 14.50 5.61
C ILE A 239 -12.95 15.17 4.86
N PRO A 240 -12.77 16.50 4.92
CA PRO A 240 -11.67 17.15 4.23
C PRO A 240 -10.33 16.70 4.81
N LYS A 241 -9.37 16.32 3.96
CA LYS A 241 -8.01 15.91 4.37
C LYS A 241 -7.25 17.00 5.13
N SER A 242 -7.68 18.25 5.02
CA SER A 242 -7.14 19.36 5.82
C SER A 242 -7.45 19.25 7.32
N MET A 243 -8.36 18.35 7.72
CA MET A 243 -8.68 17.99 9.10
C MET A 243 -7.72 16.91 9.59
N LYS A 244 -6.54 17.35 10.07
CA LYS A 244 -5.42 16.48 10.47
C LYS A 244 -5.77 15.40 11.48
N VAL A 245 -6.73 15.70 12.37
CA VAL A 245 -7.20 14.78 13.41
C VAL A 245 -7.84 13.51 12.84
N PHE A 246 -8.39 13.52 11.62
CA PHE A 246 -8.86 12.30 10.96
C PHE A 246 -7.96 11.87 9.79
N HIS A 247 -7.15 12.77 9.24
CA HIS A 247 -6.22 12.44 8.16
C HIS A 247 -4.95 11.72 8.61
N GLU A 248 -4.29 12.26 9.65
CA GLU A 248 -3.00 11.77 10.16
C GLU A 248 -3.19 10.67 11.22
N HIS A 249 -4.42 10.46 11.70
CA HIS A 249 -4.76 9.50 12.74
C HIS A 249 -5.71 8.40 12.22
N GLU A 250 -5.80 7.32 12.98
CA GLU A 250 -6.80 6.28 12.78
C GLU A 250 -8.20 6.89 12.91
N ILE A 251 -9.16 6.38 12.14
CA ILE A 251 -10.57 6.72 12.29
C ILE A 251 -11.26 5.49 12.86
N LYS A 252 -11.79 5.60 14.06
CA LYS A 252 -12.57 4.55 14.72
C LYS A 252 -14.04 4.79 14.46
N MET A 253 -14.73 3.78 13.97
CA MET A 253 -16.15 3.86 13.63
C MET A 253 -16.99 3.24 14.75
N THR A 254 -18.12 3.86 15.05
CA THR A 254 -19.07 3.38 16.06
C THR A 254 -20.50 3.54 15.57
N VAL A 255 -21.36 2.64 16.02
CA VAL A 255 -22.82 2.75 15.91
C VAL A 255 -23.37 2.75 17.32
N ASN A 256 -24.01 3.85 17.73
CA ASN A 256 -24.53 4.02 19.10
C ASN A 256 -23.45 3.75 20.17
N SER A 257 -22.23 4.24 19.92
CA SER A 257 -21.02 4.02 20.74
C SER A 257 -20.46 2.60 20.78
N ILE A 258 -21.06 1.65 20.04
CA ILE A 258 -20.52 0.30 19.87
C ILE A 258 -19.54 0.32 18.69
N PRO A 259 -18.30 -0.16 18.84
CA PRO A 259 -17.35 -0.25 17.73
C PRO A 259 -17.89 -1.09 16.56
N VAL A 260 -17.74 -0.54 15.36
CA VAL A 260 -18.04 -1.24 14.11
C VAL A 260 -16.84 -1.17 13.18
N LEU A 261 -16.76 -2.14 12.27
CA LEU A 261 -15.82 -2.10 11.15
C LEU A 261 -16.54 -1.50 9.95
N GLY A 262 -15.80 -0.78 9.12
CA GLY A 262 -16.27 -0.19 7.87
C GLY A 262 -15.08 0.19 6.99
N THR A 263 -15.37 0.62 5.77
CA THR A 263 -14.34 0.97 4.78
C THR A 263 -14.00 2.45 4.87
N ILE A 264 -12.70 2.80 4.88
CA ILE A 264 -12.26 4.19 4.91
C ILE A 264 -11.40 4.46 3.68
N ASP A 265 -11.97 5.12 2.68
CA ASP A 265 -11.26 5.50 1.46
C ASP A 265 -10.52 6.82 1.66
N ARG A 266 -9.19 6.79 1.51
CA ARG A 266 -8.32 7.98 1.55
C ARG A 266 -7.65 8.27 0.22
N SER A 267 -8.06 7.61 -0.86
CA SER A 267 -7.47 7.75 -2.19
C SER A 267 -7.75 9.13 -2.81
N GLY A 268 -8.92 9.71 -2.55
CA GLY A 268 -9.33 11.01 -3.12
C GLY A 268 -8.43 12.17 -2.70
N ASP A 269 -8.07 13.07 -3.61
CA ASP A 269 -7.08 14.13 -3.34
C ASP A 269 -7.46 15.10 -2.21
N LYS A 270 -8.75 15.33 -1.99
CA LYS A 270 -9.26 16.39 -1.12
C LYS A 270 -9.92 15.90 0.17
N GLU A 271 -10.46 14.69 0.15
CA GLU A 271 -11.33 14.18 1.21
C GLU A 271 -11.05 12.71 1.53
N ILE A 272 -11.57 12.29 2.67
CA ILE A 272 -11.58 10.92 3.18
C ILE A 272 -13.05 10.51 3.21
N VAL A 273 -13.39 9.38 2.60
CA VAL A 273 -14.75 8.85 2.59
C VAL A 273 -14.83 7.68 3.57
N VAL A 274 -15.64 7.80 4.62
CA VAL A 274 -15.83 6.75 5.64
C VAL A 274 -17.19 6.12 5.43
N HIS A 275 -17.22 4.83 5.05
CA HIS A 275 -18.42 4.08 4.66
C HIS A 275 -18.95 3.22 5.81
N PHE A 276 -20.16 3.52 6.25
CA PHE A 276 -20.95 2.67 7.13
C PHE A 276 -21.86 1.78 6.29
N LEU A 277 -21.45 0.53 6.06
CA LEU A 277 -22.30 -0.49 5.45
C LEU A 277 -22.66 -1.56 6.49
N ILE A 278 -23.84 -1.44 7.08
CA ILE A 278 -24.27 -2.25 8.22
C ILE A 278 -25.32 -3.27 7.77
N PRO A 279 -24.95 -4.54 7.50
CA PRO A 279 -25.90 -5.55 7.02
C PRO A 279 -26.91 -5.97 8.10
N THR A 280 -28.07 -6.49 7.68
CA THR A 280 -29.14 -7.02 8.56
C THR A 280 -28.61 -7.83 9.73
N LYS A 281 -27.67 -8.76 9.46
CA LYS A 281 -27.09 -9.64 10.48
C LYS A 281 -26.31 -8.88 11.55
N LYS A 282 -25.66 -7.77 11.19
CA LYS A 282 -24.95 -6.90 12.14
C LYS A 282 -25.93 -6.01 12.89
N LEU A 283 -26.95 -5.46 12.24
CA LEU A 283 -28.05 -4.72 12.90
C LEU A 283 -28.73 -5.58 13.97
N MET A 284 -29.05 -6.83 13.66
CA MET A 284 -29.62 -7.78 14.62
C MET A 284 -28.74 -8.05 15.84
N LYS A 285 -27.40 -8.02 15.69
CA LYS A 285 -26.48 -8.13 16.83
C LYS A 285 -26.41 -6.84 17.64
N LEU A 286 -26.38 -5.70 16.95
CA LEU A 286 -26.37 -4.39 17.60
C LEU A 286 -27.64 -4.17 18.42
N TYR A 287 -28.80 -4.64 17.95
CA TYR A 287 -30.05 -4.60 18.68
C TYR A 287 -29.93 -5.13 20.14
N ASP A 288 -29.19 -6.21 20.35
CA ASP A 288 -29.00 -6.80 21.68
C ASP A 288 -28.01 -6.02 22.57
N GLU A 289 -27.15 -5.18 21.96
CA GLU A 289 -26.04 -4.49 22.62
C GLU A 289 -26.30 -2.98 22.83
N ILE A 290 -27.23 -2.39 22.07
CA ILE A 290 -27.46 -0.95 22.05
C ILE A 290 -28.11 -0.45 23.34
N PRO A 291 -27.66 0.70 23.88
CA PRO A 291 -28.29 1.35 25.03
C PRO A 291 -29.76 1.69 24.77
N SER A 292 -30.64 1.37 25.73
CA SER A 292 -32.10 1.59 25.62
C SER A 292 -32.51 3.04 25.38
N ASP A 293 -31.68 4.01 25.78
CA ASP A 293 -31.88 5.44 25.59
C ASP A 293 -31.56 5.94 24.17
N THR A 294 -31.06 5.05 23.30
CA THR A 294 -30.76 5.36 21.89
C THR A 294 -31.46 4.41 20.90
N GLN A 295 -32.45 3.66 21.37
CA GLN A 295 -33.16 2.63 20.59
C GLN A 295 -34.22 3.21 19.63
N ASP A 296 -34.23 4.52 19.44
CA ASP A 296 -35.03 5.26 18.47
C ASP A 296 -34.21 5.76 17.26
N LYS A 297 -32.88 5.55 17.27
CA LYS A 297 -31.97 6.06 16.24
C LYS A 297 -30.69 5.23 16.06
N ILE A 298 -30.04 5.42 14.93
CA ILE A 298 -28.63 5.07 14.70
C ILE A 298 -27.78 6.32 14.90
N ILE A 299 -26.70 6.20 15.67
CA ILE A 299 -25.69 7.26 15.83
C ILE A 299 -24.41 6.81 15.14
N PHE A 300 -24.12 7.36 13.96
CA PHE A 300 -22.90 7.10 13.21
C PHE A 300 -21.76 7.92 13.80
N GLY A 301 -20.91 7.31 14.62
CA GLY A 301 -19.84 8.01 15.32
C GLY A 301 -18.46 7.73 14.72
N LEU A 302 -17.65 8.78 14.55
CA LEU A 302 -16.23 8.72 14.20
C LEU A 302 -15.41 9.30 15.35
N GLU A 303 -14.42 8.54 15.80
CA GLU A 303 -13.48 8.98 16.84
C GLU A 303 -12.05 8.90 16.30
N SER A 304 -11.27 9.95 16.53
CA SER A 304 -9.85 9.95 16.22
C SER A 304 -9.09 8.97 17.13
N GLY A 305 -8.27 8.12 16.52
CA GLY A 305 -7.43 7.14 17.21
C GLY A 305 -5.99 7.62 17.38
N LYS A 306 -5.05 6.67 17.28
CA LYS A 306 -3.62 7.00 17.36
C LYS A 306 -3.14 7.63 16.05
N LEU A 307 -2.00 8.34 16.11
CA LEU A 307 -1.26 8.71 14.90
C LEU A 307 -0.99 7.44 14.08
N ARG A 308 -1.31 7.50 12.79
CA ARG A 308 -1.06 6.37 11.89
C ARG A 308 0.44 6.27 11.63
N ASP A 309 0.93 5.04 11.54
CA ASP A 309 2.22 4.77 10.92
C ASP A 309 2.09 5.09 9.42
N ILE A 310 2.48 6.30 9.04
CA ILE A 310 2.54 6.70 7.63
C ILE A 310 3.64 5.85 6.99
N GLN A 311 3.33 5.22 5.86
CA GLN A 311 4.32 4.59 4.99
C GLN A 311 5.50 5.56 4.86
N LYS A 312 6.70 5.19 5.31
CA LYS A 312 7.88 6.04 5.07
C LYS A 312 7.92 6.23 3.55
N GLN A 313 7.85 7.48 3.09
CA GLN A 313 7.87 7.77 1.64
C GLN A 313 9.10 7.19 0.94
N ASN A 314 10.11 6.80 1.71
CA ASN A 314 11.39 6.26 1.24
C ASN A 314 11.64 4.80 1.70
N ALA A 315 10.63 4.05 2.16
CA ALA A 315 10.84 2.64 2.51
C ALA A 315 11.29 1.85 1.26
N SER A 316 12.49 1.26 1.32
CA SER A 316 13.09 0.52 0.22
C SER A 316 13.34 -0.94 0.58
N LEU A 317 12.72 -1.85 -0.16
CA LEU A 317 12.98 -3.30 -0.02
C LEU A 317 14.45 -3.65 -0.32
N GLU A 318 15.18 -2.80 -1.05
CA GLU A 318 16.62 -2.98 -1.31
C GLU A 318 17.53 -2.73 -0.08
N SER A 319 17.00 -2.23 1.04
CA SER A 319 17.78 -1.92 2.25
C SER A 319 17.29 -2.69 3.49
N GLY A 320 16.46 -3.72 3.30
CA GLY A 320 15.84 -4.46 4.41
C GLY A 320 14.65 -3.75 5.05
N ASP A 321 14.16 -2.64 4.46
CA ASP A 321 13.00 -1.96 5.00
C ASP A 321 11.74 -2.81 4.92
N LYS A 322 10.89 -2.59 5.91
CA LYS A 322 9.56 -3.16 5.99
C LYS A 322 8.59 -2.35 5.15
N VAL A 323 8.07 -2.95 4.08
CA VAL A 323 7.01 -2.34 3.28
C VAL A 323 5.66 -2.75 3.86
N ILE A 324 4.81 -1.74 4.02
CA ILE A 324 3.47 -1.87 4.60
C ILE A 324 2.49 -1.50 3.50
N VAL A 325 1.55 -2.40 3.24
CA VAL A 325 0.46 -2.23 2.28
C VAL A 325 -0.84 -2.55 2.98
N LEU A 326 -1.85 -1.70 2.81
CA LEU A 326 -3.22 -2.03 3.20
C LEU A 326 -3.88 -2.79 2.05
N SER A 327 -4.79 -3.72 2.37
CA SER A 327 -5.62 -4.35 1.36
C SER A 327 -6.52 -3.34 0.64
N THR A 328 -7.07 -3.73 -0.50
CA THR A 328 -8.03 -2.95 -1.30
C THR A 328 -9.23 -2.49 -0.49
N GLU A 329 -9.68 -3.33 0.45
CA GLU A 329 -10.79 -3.03 1.36
C GLU A 329 -10.32 -2.44 2.71
N GLU A 330 -9.02 -2.19 2.86
CA GLU A 330 -8.33 -1.76 4.10
C GLU A 330 -8.63 -2.59 5.36
N ASP A 331 -9.14 -3.81 5.20
CA ASP A 331 -9.44 -4.78 6.25
C ASP A 331 -8.20 -5.58 6.72
N TRP A 332 -7.11 -5.52 5.95
CA TRP A 332 -5.83 -6.13 6.27
C TRP A 332 -4.69 -5.13 6.13
N LYS A 333 -3.70 -5.26 7.02
CA LYS A 333 -2.39 -4.61 6.90
C LYS A 333 -1.34 -5.68 6.64
N PHE A 334 -0.85 -5.72 5.41
CA PHE A 334 0.20 -6.63 4.98
C PHE A 334 1.55 -6.00 5.21
N HIS A 335 2.46 -6.77 5.80
CA HIS A 335 3.85 -6.40 5.93
C HIS A 335 4.70 -7.34 5.09
N LEU A 336 5.62 -6.77 4.31
CA LEU A 336 6.64 -7.50 3.57
C LEU A 336 8.03 -7.09 4.05
N THR A 337 8.86 -8.07 4.37
CA THR A 337 10.31 -7.93 4.50
C THR A 337 11.00 -9.02 3.69
N LEU A 338 12.26 -8.79 3.29
CA LEU A 338 13.04 -9.74 2.51
C LEU A 338 14.22 -10.27 3.32
N THR A 339 14.61 -11.52 3.07
CA THR A 339 15.84 -12.09 3.65
C THR A 339 16.62 -12.88 2.61
N PRO A 340 17.92 -12.60 2.39
CA PRO A 340 18.75 -11.60 3.08
C PRO A 340 18.31 -10.16 2.80
N GLU A 341 18.54 -9.28 3.77
CA GLU A 341 18.32 -7.84 3.61
C GLU A 341 19.34 -7.26 2.62
N GLY A 342 18.94 -6.28 1.81
CA GLY A 342 19.82 -5.66 0.82
C GLY A 342 19.30 -5.74 -0.62
N LYS A 343 20.18 -5.45 -1.58
CA LYS A 343 19.83 -5.46 -3.01
C LYS A 343 19.51 -6.89 -3.47
N ILE A 344 18.38 -7.01 -4.14
CA ILE A 344 17.91 -8.27 -4.72
C ILE A 344 18.61 -8.48 -6.04
N ASN A 345 19.30 -9.62 -6.19
CA ASN A 345 20.04 -9.97 -7.39
C ASN A 345 19.52 -11.25 -8.03
N PRO A 346 19.64 -11.40 -9.37
CA PRO A 346 19.23 -12.62 -10.05
C PRO A 346 19.96 -13.86 -9.54
N ASN A 347 19.29 -15.01 -9.60
CA ASN A 347 19.80 -16.35 -9.25
C ASN A 347 20.19 -16.54 -7.78
N ASN A 348 19.89 -15.57 -6.92
CA ASN A 348 19.99 -15.72 -5.48
C ASN A 348 18.60 -16.03 -4.91
N GLU A 349 18.55 -16.98 -3.96
CA GLU A 349 17.34 -17.26 -3.21
C GLU A 349 17.06 -16.12 -2.23
N ILE A 350 15.83 -15.62 -2.26
CA ILE A 350 15.31 -14.68 -1.27
C ILE A 350 14.06 -15.24 -0.61
N ASN A 351 13.90 -14.98 0.69
CA ASN A 351 12.67 -15.27 1.41
C ASN A 351 11.79 -14.03 1.44
N LEU A 352 10.55 -14.19 0.98
CA LEU A 352 9.47 -13.23 1.14
C LEU A 352 8.82 -13.47 2.50
N ASN A 353 9.11 -12.61 3.48
CA ASN A 353 8.50 -12.70 4.81
C ASN A 353 7.24 -11.85 4.84
N LEU A 354 6.09 -12.51 4.97
CA LEU A 354 4.78 -11.88 5.03
C LEU A 354 4.26 -11.87 6.47
N GLU A 355 3.68 -10.75 6.90
CA GLU A 355 2.85 -10.72 8.11
C GLU A 355 1.47 -10.13 7.79
N PHE A 356 0.43 -10.77 8.32
CA PHE A 356 -0.95 -10.33 8.21
C PHE A 356 -1.37 -9.71 9.53
N ARG A 357 -1.73 -8.42 9.50
CA ARG A 357 -2.09 -7.69 10.71
C ARG A 357 -3.42 -7.03 10.59
N ASP A 358 -4.03 -6.88 11.75
CA ASP A 358 -5.19 -6.03 11.91
C ASP A 358 -4.75 -4.57 11.64
N PRO A 359 -5.43 -3.87 10.72
CA PRO A 359 -5.02 -2.55 10.26
C PRO A 359 -5.12 -1.47 11.35
N ILE A 360 -5.92 -1.70 12.39
CA ILE A 360 -6.19 -0.75 13.48
C ILE A 360 -5.27 -1.05 14.67
N THR A 361 -5.31 -2.28 15.17
CA THR A 361 -4.58 -2.69 16.37
C THR A 361 -3.12 -3.02 16.09
N ASN A 362 -2.75 -3.23 14.81
CA ASN A 362 -1.44 -3.66 14.34
C ASN A 362 -1.00 -5.02 14.91
N ILE A 363 -1.92 -5.80 15.47
CA ILE A 363 -1.69 -7.14 16.01
C ILE A 363 -1.66 -8.13 14.84
N VAL A 364 -0.74 -9.11 14.90
CA VAL A 364 -0.69 -10.20 13.90
C VAL A 364 -1.93 -11.09 14.07
N ILE A 365 -2.65 -11.30 12.97
CA ILE A 365 -3.84 -12.13 12.93
C ILE A 365 -3.43 -13.57 12.57
N PRO A 366 -3.64 -14.55 13.47
CA PRO A 366 -3.34 -15.95 13.17
C PRO A 366 -4.41 -16.58 12.27
N GLN A 367 -4.14 -17.80 11.77
CA GLN A 367 -5.07 -18.62 10.96
C GLN A 367 -5.52 -17.89 9.68
N ILE A 368 -4.54 -17.60 8.84
CA ILE A 368 -4.74 -16.95 7.55
C ILE A 368 -4.71 -18.00 6.44
N THR A 369 -5.67 -17.94 5.53
CA THR A 369 -5.57 -18.56 4.20
C THR A 369 -5.46 -17.48 3.15
N TYR A 370 -4.55 -17.58 2.18
CA TYR A 370 -4.42 -16.55 1.14
C TYR A 370 -3.88 -17.12 -0.17
N ASP A 371 -4.05 -16.36 -1.23
CA ASP A 371 -3.41 -16.60 -2.53
C ASP A 371 -2.28 -15.59 -2.73
N LEU A 372 -1.20 -16.00 -3.40
CA LEU A 372 -0.06 -15.14 -3.73
C LEU A 372 0.36 -15.35 -5.18
N ASP A 373 0.35 -14.28 -5.97
CA ASP A 373 0.88 -14.26 -7.34
C ASP A 373 2.15 -13.41 -7.40
N ILE A 374 3.17 -13.91 -8.11
CA ILE A 374 4.46 -13.23 -8.28
C ILE A 374 4.71 -12.98 -9.77
N PHE A 375 4.95 -11.73 -10.11
CA PHE A 375 5.23 -11.29 -11.48
C PHE A 375 6.63 -10.71 -11.58
N LEU A 376 7.38 -11.07 -12.62
CA LEU A 376 8.64 -10.45 -13.02
C LEU A 376 8.52 -9.90 -14.44
N ASN A 377 8.77 -8.60 -14.62
CA ASN A 377 8.64 -7.91 -15.90
C ASN A 377 7.28 -8.11 -16.58
N GLY A 378 6.21 -8.19 -15.76
CA GLY A 378 4.83 -8.42 -16.23
C GLY A 378 4.48 -9.87 -16.53
N ASN A 379 5.43 -10.81 -16.47
CA ASN A 379 5.17 -12.24 -16.62
C ASN A 379 4.99 -12.87 -15.25
N GLN A 380 3.94 -13.68 -15.09
CA GLN A 380 3.74 -14.44 -13.85
C GLN A 380 4.77 -15.56 -13.76
N ILE A 381 5.58 -15.55 -12.71
CA ILE A 381 6.63 -16.55 -12.48
C ILE A 381 6.24 -17.58 -11.41
N GLU A 382 5.42 -17.21 -10.43
CA GLU A 382 4.91 -18.10 -9.38
C GLU A 382 3.46 -17.80 -9.03
N SER A 383 2.75 -18.81 -8.54
CA SER A 383 1.36 -18.72 -8.08
C SER A 383 1.10 -19.74 -6.98
N PHE A 384 0.77 -19.24 -5.80
CA PHE A 384 0.38 -20.04 -4.65
C PHE A 384 -1.10 -19.82 -4.38
N ARG A 385 -1.85 -20.90 -4.18
CA ARG A 385 -3.30 -20.85 -3.90
C ARG A 385 -3.61 -21.52 -2.58
N GLY A 386 -4.45 -20.90 -1.76
CA GLY A 386 -4.90 -21.42 -0.48
C GLY A 386 -3.76 -21.69 0.50
N VAL A 387 -2.74 -20.85 0.52
CA VAL A 387 -1.61 -20.95 1.46
C VAL A 387 -2.13 -20.71 2.88
N GLU A 388 -1.83 -21.63 3.80
CA GLU A 388 -2.25 -21.52 5.20
C GLU A 388 -1.10 -21.04 6.09
N SER A 389 -1.30 -19.96 6.82
CA SER A 389 -0.42 -19.48 7.89
C SER A 389 -1.13 -19.56 9.24
N TYR A 390 -0.61 -20.39 10.15
CA TYR A 390 -1.24 -20.61 11.45
C TYR A 390 -1.05 -19.45 12.43
N ASP A 391 0.09 -18.76 12.39
CA ASP A 391 0.42 -17.67 13.30
C ASP A 391 0.35 -16.27 12.65
N GLY A 392 -0.11 -16.20 11.40
CA GLY A 392 -0.23 -14.95 10.64
C GLY A 392 1.08 -14.46 10.05
N ARG A 393 2.12 -15.30 10.06
CA ARG A 393 3.40 -15.06 9.39
C ARG A 393 3.71 -16.16 8.41
N ASP A 394 4.39 -15.81 7.34
CA ASP A 394 4.87 -16.78 6.37
C ASP A 394 6.23 -16.36 5.81
N SER A 395 7.00 -17.32 5.32
CA SER A 395 8.32 -17.09 4.73
C SER A 395 8.46 -17.99 3.50
N LEU A 396 8.34 -17.40 2.32
CA LEU A 396 8.32 -18.11 1.05
C LEU A 396 9.63 -17.89 0.28
N PRO A 397 10.39 -18.95 -0.06
CA PRO A 397 11.60 -18.81 -0.86
C PRO A 397 11.26 -18.60 -2.33
N VAL A 398 11.95 -17.65 -2.98
CA VAL A 398 11.78 -17.30 -4.40
C VAL A 398 13.14 -17.02 -5.04
N ILE A 399 13.32 -17.42 -6.29
CA ILE A 399 14.50 -17.12 -7.11
C ILE A 399 14.03 -16.34 -8.36
N PHE A 400 14.64 -15.18 -8.61
CA PHE A 400 14.42 -14.42 -9.84
C PHE A 400 15.54 -14.72 -10.83
N ASP A 401 15.21 -15.12 -12.06
CA ASP A 401 16.20 -15.54 -13.07
C ASP A 401 16.87 -14.36 -13.80
N SER A 402 16.28 -13.17 -13.70
CA SER A 402 16.66 -11.98 -14.46
C SER A 402 16.38 -10.70 -13.68
N THR A 403 16.96 -9.59 -14.13
CA THR A 403 16.69 -8.26 -13.57
C THR A 403 15.34 -7.75 -14.04
N GLY A 404 14.69 -6.92 -13.23
CA GLY A 404 13.34 -6.48 -13.59
C GLY A 404 12.50 -5.93 -12.46
N ALA A 405 11.34 -5.38 -12.82
CA ALA A 405 10.32 -4.99 -11.87
C ALA A 405 9.56 -6.23 -11.40
N VAL A 406 9.36 -6.34 -10.09
CA VAL A 406 8.60 -7.41 -9.44
C VAL A 406 7.32 -6.83 -8.88
N ILE A 407 6.22 -7.56 -9.07
CA ILE A 407 4.94 -7.31 -8.40
C ILE A 407 4.57 -8.58 -7.63
N LEU A 408 4.33 -8.44 -6.33
CA LEU A 408 3.70 -9.47 -5.50
C LEU A 408 2.25 -9.06 -5.27
N ARG A 409 1.30 -9.95 -5.55
CA ARG A 409 -0.12 -9.73 -5.29
C ARG A 409 -0.62 -10.76 -4.31
N ILE A 410 -1.02 -10.32 -3.13
CA ILE A 410 -1.78 -11.11 -2.17
C ILE A 410 -3.26 -10.96 -2.54
N SER A 411 -4.02 -12.06 -2.54
CA SER A 411 -5.47 -12.03 -2.75
C SER A 411 -6.19 -13.10 -1.95
N ASN A 412 -7.53 -13.04 -1.92
CA ASN A 412 -8.39 -14.10 -1.39
C ASN A 412 -8.11 -14.43 0.09
N VAL A 413 -7.78 -13.40 0.89
CA VAL A 413 -7.40 -13.58 2.29
C VAL A 413 -8.62 -14.03 3.09
N ASN A 414 -8.54 -15.20 3.74
CA ASN A 414 -9.62 -15.87 4.45
C ASN A 414 -10.92 -16.00 3.63
N TYR A 415 -10.78 -16.24 2.32
CA TYR A 415 -11.90 -16.35 1.38
C TYR A 415 -12.71 -15.05 1.19
N PHE A 416 -12.15 -13.91 1.60
CA PHE A 416 -12.67 -12.59 1.27
C PHE A 416 -12.02 -12.07 -0.01
N ASP A 417 -12.79 -11.38 -0.84
CA ASP A 417 -12.32 -10.79 -2.10
C ASP A 417 -11.50 -9.51 -1.85
N THR A 418 -10.38 -9.67 -1.16
CA THR A 418 -9.47 -8.60 -0.76
C THR A 418 -8.11 -8.86 -1.39
N SER A 419 -7.40 -7.80 -1.78
CA SER A 419 -6.06 -7.94 -2.36
C SER A 419 -5.10 -6.86 -1.91
N GLY A 420 -3.79 -7.08 -2.05
CA GLY A 420 -2.76 -6.08 -1.78
C GLY A 420 -1.54 -6.33 -2.64
N GLU A 421 -0.90 -5.26 -3.11
CA GLU A 421 0.24 -5.34 -4.02
C GLU A 421 1.50 -4.71 -3.43
N PHE A 422 2.62 -5.44 -3.56
CA PHE A 422 3.96 -4.92 -3.31
C PHE A 422 4.72 -4.83 -4.63
N SER A 423 5.49 -3.77 -4.82
CA SER A 423 6.37 -3.63 -5.97
C SER A 423 7.81 -3.36 -5.55
N PHE A 424 8.76 -4.01 -6.21
CA PHE A 424 10.20 -3.78 -6.02
C PHE A 424 10.98 -4.13 -7.29
N LYS A 425 12.31 -4.04 -7.24
CA LYS A 425 13.18 -4.29 -8.39
C LYS A 425 14.29 -5.29 -8.06
N VAL A 426 14.50 -6.24 -8.97
CA VAL A 426 15.71 -7.06 -9.02
C VAL A 426 16.73 -6.30 -9.86
N THR A 427 17.90 -6.04 -9.29
CA THR A 427 18.97 -5.27 -9.92
C THR A 427 20.20 -6.13 -10.13
N GLU A 428 21.03 -5.76 -11.11
CA GLU A 428 22.34 -6.39 -11.25
C GLU A 428 23.09 -6.28 -9.92
N PRO A 429 23.87 -7.31 -9.52
CA PRO A 429 24.80 -7.18 -8.42
C PRO A 429 25.63 -5.92 -8.62
N LYS A 430 25.55 -4.97 -7.68
CA LYS A 430 26.58 -3.93 -7.64
C LYS A 430 27.88 -4.66 -7.38
N GLU A 431 28.87 -4.47 -8.24
CA GLU A 431 30.23 -4.89 -7.91
C GLU A 431 30.55 -4.28 -6.53
N PRO A 432 31.01 -5.08 -5.56
CA PRO A 432 31.41 -4.54 -4.27
C PRO A 432 32.44 -3.44 -4.55
N MET A 433 32.14 -2.20 -4.12
CA MET A 433 33.14 -1.14 -4.10
C MET A 433 34.21 -1.61 -3.11
N ILE A 434 35.29 -2.17 -3.64
CA ILE A 434 36.46 -2.49 -2.84
C ILE A 434 37.06 -1.14 -2.45
N ALA A 435 36.92 -0.78 -1.18
CA ALA A 435 37.64 0.37 -0.66
C ALA A 435 39.13 0.01 -0.64
N ASP A 436 39.96 0.82 -1.28
CA ASP A 436 41.40 0.60 -1.31
C ASP A 436 42.01 0.86 0.07
N LYS A 437 41.47 1.85 0.80
CA LYS A 437 41.84 2.20 2.18
C LYS A 437 40.61 2.37 3.08
N ILE A 438 40.79 2.12 4.37
CA ILE A 438 39.76 2.27 5.41
C ILE A 438 40.28 3.21 6.50
N ILE A 439 39.42 4.12 6.95
CA ILE A 439 39.67 5.01 8.08
C ILE A 439 38.55 4.81 9.12
N ASP A 440 38.89 4.48 10.35
CA ASP A 440 37.89 4.37 11.42
C ASP A 440 37.68 5.70 12.13
N ILE A 441 36.43 6.06 12.38
CA ILE A 441 36.06 7.17 13.28
C ILE A 441 36.10 6.63 14.70
N ALA A 442 37.10 7.04 15.49
CA ALA A 442 37.47 6.34 16.72
C ALA A 442 36.38 6.42 17.81
N LEU A 443 36.34 5.38 18.66
CA LEU A 443 35.49 5.34 19.86
C LEU A 443 35.73 6.57 20.76
N ASN A 444 34.65 7.20 21.22
CA ASN A 444 34.66 8.41 22.06
C ASN A 444 35.29 9.64 21.40
N SER A 445 35.47 9.67 20.08
CA SER A 445 35.98 10.84 19.36
C SER A 445 35.03 12.04 19.39
N SER A 446 33.75 11.80 19.69
CA SER A 446 32.72 12.80 20.00
C SER A 446 32.94 13.57 21.32
N LEU A 447 33.96 13.21 22.11
CA LEU A 447 34.42 14.00 23.25
C LEU A 447 35.78 14.64 22.93
N PRO A 448 36.04 15.89 23.34
CA PRO A 448 37.37 16.49 23.21
C PRO A 448 38.45 15.67 23.93
N GLY A 449 39.62 15.57 23.31
CA GLY A 449 40.82 14.90 23.80
C GLY A 449 41.59 14.13 22.71
N CYS A 450 40.90 13.63 21.68
CA CYS A 450 41.51 12.88 20.58
C CYS A 450 42.32 13.76 19.61
N GLU A 451 42.10 15.08 19.63
CA GLU A 451 42.84 16.06 18.83
C GLU A 451 44.28 16.26 19.33
N LEU A 452 44.56 15.90 20.57
CA LEU A 452 45.88 16.07 21.19
C LEU A 452 46.89 15.00 20.75
N ASN A 453 46.41 13.92 20.15
CA ASN A 453 47.18 12.73 19.80
C ASN A 453 46.77 12.15 18.45
N GLU A 454 46.11 12.94 17.59
CA GLU A 454 45.76 12.56 16.22
C GLU A 454 44.99 11.23 16.16
N SER A 455 44.10 11.00 17.13
CA SER A 455 43.40 9.71 17.29
C SER A 455 41.89 9.81 17.09
N CYS A 456 41.40 10.90 16.48
CA CYS A 456 39.98 11.08 16.17
C CYS A 456 39.56 10.24 14.95
N TYR A 457 40.39 10.26 13.90
CA TYR A 457 40.30 9.39 12.72
C TYR A 457 41.53 8.48 12.71
N LEU A 458 41.36 7.21 12.37
CA LEU A 458 42.42 6.20 12.42
C LEU A 458 42.60 5.52 11.06
N PRO A 459 43.71 5.79 10.34
CA PRO A 459 44.75 6.76 10.67
C PRO A 459 44.29 8.22 10.51
N TYR A 460 44.99 9.15 11.18
CA TYR A 460 44.75 10.59 11.04
C TYR A 460 45.09 11.10 9.63
N GLU A 461 46.23 10.64 9.10
CA GLU A 461 46.67 10.89 7.74
C GLU A 461 46.60 9.60 6.93
N GLN A 462 45.86 9.62 5.83
CA GLN A 462 45.79 8.51 4.88
C GLN A 462 46.41 8.92 3.55
N LYS A 463 47.45 8.19 3.14
CA LYS A 463 48.09 8.35 1.83
C LYS A 463 47.37 7.52 0.77
N LEU A 464 47.20 8.11 -0.41
CA LEU A 464 46.54 7.52 -1.57
C LEU A 464 47.32 7.76 -2.85
N SER A 465 47.16 6.85 -3.81
CA SER A 465 47.41 7.12 -5.22
C SER A 465 46.17 7.76 -5.87
N VAL A 466 46.38 8.48 -6.97
CA VAL A 466 45.26 8.95 -7.82
C VAL A 466 44.36 7.76 -8.19
N ASP A 467 43.06 8.00 -8.16
CA ASP A 467 41.97 7.05 -8.39
C ASP A 467 41.67 6.04 -7.26
N GLU A 468 42.39 6.06 -6.13
CA GLU A 468 42.03 5.23 -4.97
C GLU A 468 40.78 5.75 -4.23
N MET A 469 40.11 4.83 -3.56
CA MET A 469 38.90 5.07 -2.77
C MET A 469 39.13 4.83 -1.28
N VAL A 470 38.67 5.78 -0.47
CA VAL A 470 38.67 5.68 0.99
C VAL A 470 37.27 5.41 1.50
N LEU A 471 37.16 4.50 2.47
CA LEU A 471 35.94 4.27 3.25
C LEU A 471 36.17 4.68 4.71
N TRP A 472 35.37 5.63 5.19
CA TRP A 472 35.27 5.97 6.60
C TRP A 472 34.20 5.11 7.26
N ASN A 473 34.57 4.47 8.36
CA ASN A 473 33.69 3.60 9.12
C ASN A 473 33.43 4.17 10.52
N ASN A 474 32.18 4.44 10.86
CA ASN A 474 31.85 5.01 12.16
C ASN A 474 31.73 3.92 13.23
N ILE A 475 32.83 3.68 13.95
CA ILE A 475 32.84 2.74 15.08
C ILE A 475 32.53 3.41 16.42
N ASP A 476 32.33 4.74 16.46
CA ASP A 476 31.87 5.43 17.66
C ASP A 476 30.37 5.18 17.90
N SER A 477 29.94 5.35 19.14
CA SER A 477 28.53 5.31 19.54
C SER A 477 27.77 6.61 19.21
N ALA A 478 28.47 7.65 18.77
CA ALA A 478 27.93 8.94 18.38
C ALA A 478 27.85 9.08 16.85
N ALA A 479 26.94 9.92 16.38
CA ALA A 479 26.86 10.28 14.98
C ALA A 479 27.99 11.25 14.61
N HIS A 480 28.56 11.10 13.41
CA HIS A 480 29.70 11.90 12.94
C HIS A 480 29.49 12.38 11.51
N THR A 481 30.42 13.20 11.02
CA THR A 481 30.51 13.64 9.63
C THR A 481 31.97 13.57 9.18
N VAL A 482 32.19 13.55 7.87
CA VAL A 482 33.48 13.62 7.19
C VAL A 482 33.33 14.64 6.07
N SER A 483 33.69 15.89 6.38
CA SER A 483 33.51 17.03 5.48
C SER A 483 34.86 17.64 5.13
N SER A 484 35.14 17.76 3.84
CA SER A 484 36.35 18.43 3.34
C SER A 484 36.41 19.88 3.81
N GLY A 485 37.60 20.39 4.14
CA GLY A 485 37.81 21.73 4.67
C GLY A 485 38.40 21.74 6.07
N ASN A 486 38.19 22.83 6.81
CA ASN A 486 38.68 22.96 8.19
C ASN A 486 37.72 23.81 9.06
N PRO A 487 37.75 23.67 10.39
CA PRO A 487 36.86 24.41 11.29
C PRO A 487 36.98 25.94 11.24
N SER A 488 38.13 26.47 10.80
CA SER A 488 38.39 27.92 10.80
C SER A 488 37.81 28.61 9.57
N GLU A 489 37.87 27.95 8.41
CA GLU A 489 37.40 28.47 7.13
C GLU A 489 36.03 27.90 6.72
N GLY A 490 35.61 26.82 7.38
CA GLY A 490 34.41 26.07 7.07
C GLY A 490 34.66 24.94 6.06
N LYS A 491 33.57 24.27 5.68
CA LYS A 491 33.62 23.19 4.68
C LYS A 491 33.96 23.73 3.28
N SER A 492 34.68 22.91 2.52
CA SER A 492 34.91 23.12 1.10
C SER A 492 33.89 22.35 0.26
N ASP A 493 33.85 22.61 -1.04
CA ASP A 493 32.89 21.97 -1.96
C ASP A 493 33.37 20.60 -2.50
N TYR A 494 34.44 20.01 -1.95
CA TYR A 494 35.06 18.80 -2.51
C TYR A 494 34.34 17.50 -2.13
N PHE A 495 34.12 17.24 -0.85
CA PHE A 495 33.22 16.17 -0.36
C PHE A 495 32.58 16.52 0.98
N ASP A 496 31.42 15.94 1.23
CA ASP A 496 30.63 16.06 2.46
C ASP A 496 29.82 14.76 2.63
N SER A 497 30.06 14.02 3.71
CA SER A 497 29.36 12.76 3.96
C SER A 497 27.91 12.93 4.41
N GLY A 498 27.53 14.12 4.87
CA GLY A 498 26.38 14.28 5.76
C GLY A 498 26.57 13.47 7.05
N ILE A 499 25.46 13.19 7.75
CA ILE A 499 25.47 12.45 9.01
C ILE A 499 25.74 10.96 8.75
N ILE A 500 26.79 10.43 9.37
CA ILE A 500 27.13 9.01 9.43
C ILE A 500 26.68 8.50 10.80
N ALA A 501 25.65 7.65 10.85
CA ALA A 501 25.18 7.06 12.11
C ALA A 501 26.18 6.03 12.67
N PRO A 502 26.09 5.66 13.96
CA PRO A 502 26.90 4.58 14.52
C PRO A 502 26.75 3.28 13.72
N GLY A 503 27.86 2.69 13.28
CA GLY A 503 27.89 1.47 12.46
C GLY A 503 27.75 1.69 10.94
N ASP A 504 27.43 2.91 10.50
CA ASP A 504 27.39 3.26 9.08
C ASP A 504 28.76 3.69 8.56
N ASN A 505 28.88 3.81 7.23
CA ASN A 505 30.10 4.21 6.55
C ASN A 505 29.84 5.22 5.42
N PHE A 506 30.91 5.89 5.00
CA PHE A 506 30.94 6.82 3.86
C PHE A 506 32.17 6.52 3.02
N SER A 507 32.09 6.63 1.69
CA SER A 507 33.25 6.47 0.81
C SER A 507 33.43 7.63 -0.17
N GLN A 508 34.69 7.96 -0.45
CA GLN A 508 35.09 8.99 -1.40
C GLN A 508 36.25 8.48 -2.26
N LYS A 509 36.14 8.68 -3.58
CA LYS A 509 37.23 8.46 -4.53
C LYS A 509 38.03 9.75 -4.71
N PHE A 510 39.35 9.66 -4.77
CA PHE A 510 40.21 10.81 -5.00
C PHE A 510 40.89 10.70 -6.36
N ASP A 511 40.44 11.49 -7.33
CA ASP A 511 40.89 11.47 -8.73
C ASP A 511 41.91 12.57 -9.05
N THR A 512 42.27 13.39 -8.06
CA THR A 512 43.22 14.48 -8.20
C THR A 512 44.24 14.43 -7.07
N ALA A 513 45.52 14.62 -7.42
CA ALA A 513 46.56 14.74 -6.42
C ALA A 513 46.47 16.06 -5.66
N GLY A 514 46.83 15.99 -4.39
CA GLY A 514 46.75 17.11 -3.46
C GLY A 514 46.62 16.65 -2.02
N LEU A 515 46.66 17.64 -1.12
CA LEU A 515 46.37 17.46 0.30
C LEU A 515 44.95 17.94 0.59
N PHE A 516 44.13 17.04 1.09
CA PHE A 516 42.72 17.28 1.40
C PHE A 516 42.52 17.15 2.91
N SER A 517 42.49 18.28 3.61
CA SER A 517 42.06 18.32 5.01
C SER A 517 40.56 18.10 5.10
N TYR A 518 40.13 17.43 6.16
CA TYR A 518 38.72 17.23 6.49
C TYR A 518 38.49 17.27 7.99
N TYR A 519 37.25 17.51 8.39
CA TYR A 519 36.86 17.58 9.79
C TYR A 519 35.43 17.08 10.01
N CYS A 520 35.08 16.87 11.28
CA CYS A 520 33.69 16.62 11.67
C CYS A 520 32.98 17.95 11.98
N GLU A 521 31.89 18.26 11.26
CA GLU A 521 31.10 19.47 11.48
C GLU A 521 30.40 19.49 12.85
N LEU A 522 30.05 18.32 13.40
CA LEU A 522 29.46 18.22 14.74
C LEU A 522 30.50 18.36 15.86
N HIS A 523 31.73 17.94 15.58
CA HIS A 523 32.81 17.82 16.56
C HIS A 523 34.08 18.48 15.99
N PRO A 524 34.18 19.82 15.98
CA PRO A 524 35.17 20.53 15.18
C PRO A 524 36.64 20.31 15.59
N TRP A 525 36.91 19.64 16.72
CA TRP A 525 38.27 19.23 17.09
C TRP A 525 38.75 18.00 16.31
N MET A 526 37.84 17.23 15.71
CA MET A 526 38.19 16.05 14.92
C MET A 526 38.68 16.47 13.54
N LEU A 527 39.98 16.32 13.33
CA LEU A 527 40.68 16.67 12.09
C LEU A 527 41.28 15.41 11.48
N GLY A 528 41.33 15.34 10.16
CA GLY A 528 42.07 14.33 9.41
C GLY A 528 42.59 14.90 8.09
N VAL A 529 43.50 14.17 7.46
CA VAL A 529 44.13 14.58 6.19
C VAL A 529 44.19 13.39 5.23
N ILE A 530 43.82 13.62 3.98
CA ILE A 530 44.11 12.72 2.87
C ILE A 530 45.23 13.33 2.03
N SER A 531 46.31 12.58 1.84
CA SER A 531 47.40 12.96 0.93
C SER A 531 47.33 12.10 -0.32
N VAL A 532 47.04 12.71 -1.46
CA VAL A 532 46.96 12.01 -2.74
C VAL A 532 48.15 12.42 -3.58
N ASP A 533 49.02 11.46 -3.86
CA ASP A 533 50.22 11.71 -4.65
C ASP A 533 49.98 11.36 -6.13
N ASP A 534 50.36 12.27 -7.04
CA ASP A 534 50.43 12.01 -8.49
C ASP A 534 51.85 11.60 -8.85
N PHE A 535 52.22 10.40 -8.43
CA PHE A 535 53.48 9.80 -8.88
C PHE A 535 53.22 8.97 -10.12
N THR A 536 53.33 9.59 -11.29
CA THR A 536 53.43 8.83 -12.54
C THR A 536 54.79 8.15 -12.59
N ILE A 537 54.83 6.82 -12.63
CA ILE A 537 56.09 6.12 -12.90
C ILE A 537 56.51 6.47 -14.34
N PRO A 538 57.70 7.08 -14.55
CA PRO A 538 58.13 7.41 -15.90
C PRO A 538 58.13 6.18 -16.79
N SER A 539 57.58 6.30 -18.00
CA SER A 539 57.42 5.15 -18.91
C SER A 539 58.74 4.45 -19.25
N TRP A 540 59.89 5.15 -19.15
CA TRP A 540 61.20 4.54 -19.34
C TRP A 540 61.55 3.50 -18.26
N ILE A 541 61.03 3.65 -17.03
CA ILE A 541 61.22 2.67 -15.94
C ILE A 541 60.41 1.42 -16.23
N LYS A 542 59.17 1.60 -16.72
CA LYS A 542 58.29 0.50 -17.14
C LYS A 542 58.87 -0.27 -18.33
N ASN A 543 59.45 0.44 -19.30
CA ASN A 543 60.19 -0.17 -20.40
C ASN A 543 61.42 -0.96 -19.92
N ASN A 544 62.20 -0.39 -19.00
CA ASN A 544 63.36 -1.07 -18.40
C ASN A 544 62.96 -2.34 -17.65
N ALA A 545 61.82 -2.36 -16.96
CA ALA A 545 61.30 -3.56 -16.30
C ALA A 545 60.98 -4.68 -17.31
N GLY A 546 60.36 -4.34 -18.45
CA GLY A 546 60.11 -5.29 -19.55
C GLY A 546 61.41 -5.85 -20.14
N TRP A 547 62.38 -4.98 -20.44
CA TRP A 547 63.70 -5.39 -20.92
C TRP A 547 64.52 -6.16 -19.89
N TRP A 548 64.27 -5.97 -18.60
CA TRP A 548 64.94 -6.75 -17.56
C TRP A 548 64.32 -8.14 -17.44
N ALA A 549 63.00 -8.23 -17.62
CA ALA A 549 62.23 -9.46 -17.59
C ALA A 549 62.56 -10.39 -18.78
N ASP A 550 62.69 -9.84 -19.98
CA ASP A 550 63.05 -10.59 -21.19
C ASP A 550 64.56 -10.90 -21.31
N GLY A 551 65.39 -10.33 -20.42
CA GLY A 551 66.83 -10.53 -20.36
C GLY A 551 67.65 -9.61 -21.28
N THR A 552 67.04 -8.59 -21.87
CA THR A 552 67.69 -7.58 -22.70
C THR A 552 68.61 -6.65 -21.90
N ILE A 553 68.27 -6.34 -20.64
CA ILE A 553 69.15 -5.58 -19.71
C ILE A 553 69.52 -6.40 -18.46
N ASP A 554 70.63 -6.03 -17.84
CA ASP A 554 71.14 -6.69 -16.63
C ASP A 554 70.51 -6.15 -15.33
N ASP A 555 70.75 -6.86 -14.23
CA ASP A 555 70.21 -6.53 -12.91
C ASP A 555 70.63 -5.13 -12.45
N ASN A 556 71.85 -4.69 -12.80
CA ASN A 556 72.35 -3.36 -12.44
C ASN A 556 71.57 -2.25 -13.14
N SER A 557 71.27 -2.42 -14.43
CA SER A 557 70.47 -1.46 -15.21
C SER A 557 69.04 -1.32 -14.68
N PHE A 558 68.45 -2.42 -14.20
CA PHE A 558 67.14 -2.40 -13.54
C PHE A 558 67.20 -1.70 -12.17
N VAL A 559 68.22 -2.01 -11.35
CA VAL A 559 68.44 -1.37 -10.04
C VAL A 559 68.59 0.14 -10.14
N GLN A 560 69.22 0.67 -11.19
CA GLN A 560 69.30 2.13 -11.43
C GLN A 560 67.92 2.77 -11.62
N GLY A 561 66.96 2.05 -12.24
CA GLY A 561 65.57 2.50 -12.33
C GLY A 561 64.89 2.56 -10.96
N ILE A 562 65.15 1.59 -10.08
CA ILE A 562 64.63 1.58 -8.72
C ILE A 562 65.26 2.68 -7.86
N GLN A 563 66.57 2.93 -8.01
CA GLN A 563 67.25 4.05 -7.37
C GLN A 563 66.59 5.40 -7.73
N TYR A 564 66.27 5.60 -9.00
CA TYR A 564 65.55 6.80 -9.43
C TYR A 564 64.19 6.94 -8.72
N LEU A 565 63.42 5.86 -8.59
CA LEU A 565 62.13 5.89 -7.90
C LEU A 565 62.26 6.30 -6.43
N ILE A 566 63.29 5.77 -5.74
CA ILE A 566 63.60 6.14 -4.35
C ILE A 566 64.01 7.61 -4.25
N GLU A 567 64.93 8.07 -5.10
CA GLU A 567 65.43 9.46 -5.09
C GLU A 567 64.32 10.49 -5.35
N ASN A 568 63.30 10.11 -6.12
CA ASN A 568 62.17 10.98 -6.45
C ASN A 568 60.97 10.80 -5.50
N ASN A 569 61.14 10.09 -4.37
CA ASN A 569 60.10 9.77 -3.38
C ASN A 569 58.87 9.05 -3.98
N ILE A 570 59.04 8.33 -5.09
CA ILE A 570 57.99 7.48 -5.68
C ILE A 570 57.94 6.12 -4.96
N LEU A 571 59.06 5.71 -4.35
CA LEU A 571 59.19 4.46 -3.60
C LEU A 571 59.66 4.76 -2.18
N ASP A 572 58.85 4.41 -1.16
CA ASP A 572 59.17 4.68 0.24
C ASP A 572 59.81 3.46 0.90
N VAL A 573 61.08 3.60 1.28
CA VAL A 573 61.86 2.56 1.96
C VAL A 573 62.40 3.12 3.26
N THR A 574 61.58 3.09 4.32
CA THR A 574 62.02 3.46 5.67
C THR A 574 63.13 2.53 6.18
N SER A 575 64.36 3.06 6.28
CA SER A 575 65.57 2.65 7.07
C SER A 575 65.54 1.26 7.79
N GLN A 576 66.53 0.34 7.74
CA GLN A 576 67.90 0.29 7.22
C GLN A 576 68.45 -1.16 7.36
N THR A 577 69.56 -1.45 6.67
CA THR A 577 70.64 -2.44 7.00
C THR A 577 70.30 -3.94 7.15
N THR A 578 70.64 -4.73 6.14
CA THR A 578 71.32 -6.02 6.35
C THR A 578 72.35 -6.25 5.24
N GLU A 579 73.62 -6.34 5.63
CA GLU A 579 74.72 -6.85 4.82
C GLU A 579 74.47 -8.34 4.49
N THR A 580 73.77 -8.61 3.41
CA THR A 580 73.82 -9.93 2.75
C THR A 580 74.08 -9.73 1.27
N SER A 581 75.32 -10.00 0.89
CA SER A 581 75.79 -10.02 -0.49
C SER A 581 75.19 -11.22 -1.24
N GLN A 582 73.97 -11.09 -1.74
CA GLN A 582 73.58 -11.82 -2.94
C GLN A 582 73.91 -10.94 -4.15
N GLU A 583 74.89 -11.39 -4.95
CA GLU A 583 75.36 -10.69 -6.16
C GLU A 583 74.36 -10.71 -7.32
N LYS A 584 73.21 -11.41 -7.19
CA LYS A 584 72.27 -11.61 -8.31
C LYS A 584 70.82 -11.62 -7.83
N ILE A 585 69.97 -10.83 -8.48
CA ILE A 585 68.55 -10.76 -8.17
C ILE A 585 67.90 -12.10 -8.56
N PRO A 586 67.13 -12.76 -7.68
CA PRO A 586 66.46 -14.01 -8.01
C PRO A 586 65.60 -13.90 -9.27
N SER A 587 65.75 -14.85 -10.21
CA SER A 587 65.10 -14.80 -11.52
C SER A 587 63.57 -14.83 -11.45
N TRP A 588 62.97 -15.30 -10.35
CA TRP A 588 61.52 -15.30 -10.18
C TRP A 588 60.93 -13.89 -10.06
N ILE A 589 61.74 -12.90 -9.65
CA ILE A 589 61.31 -11.50 -9.53
C ILE A 589 61.09 -10.86 -10.91
N LYS A 590 61.82 -11.34 -11.93
CA LYS A 590 61.67 -10.89 -13.31
C LYS A 590 60.26 -11.10 -13.87
N ASN A 591 59.53 -12.10 -13.37
CA ASN A 591 58.15 -12.34 -13.76
C ASN A 591 57.25 -11.16 -13.39
N ASN A 592 57.42 -10.60 -12.18
CA ASN A 592 56.63 -9.45 -11.72
C ASN A 592 56.95 -8.20 -12.53
N ALA A 593 58.23 -7.98 -12.88
CA ALA A 593 58.64 -6.90 -13.76
C ALA A 593 58.05 -7.04 -15.18
N GLY A 594 57.97 -8.26 -15.70
CA GLY A 594 57.32 -8.57 -16.97
C GLY A 594 55.82 -8.29 -16.93
N TRP A 595 55.12 -8.78 -15.91
CA TRP A 595 53.70 -8.53 -15.68
C TRP A 595 53.36 -7.05 -15.49
N TRP A 596 54.29 -6.28 -14.93
CA TRP A 596 54.07 -4.85 -14.81
C TRP A 596 54.24 -4.15 -16.16
N ALA A 597 55.28 -4.51 -16.91
CA ALA A 597 55.56 -3.91 -18.21
C ALA A 597 54.47 -4.20 -19.27
N ASP A 598 53.85 -5.38 -19.22
CA ASP A 598 52.76 -5.76 -20.14
C ASP A 598 51.36 -5.31 -19.66
N GLY A 599 51.27 -4.71 -18.48
CA GLY A 599 50.03 -4.20 -17.89
C GLY A 599 49.17 -5.27 -17.18
N THR A 600 49.70 -6.47 -16.96
CA THR A 600 49.04 -7.53 -16.18
C THR A 600 48.93 -7.17 -14.69
N ILE A 601 49.88 -6.43 -14.14
CA ILE A 601 49.78 -5.81 -12.81
C ILE A 601 49.93 -4.29 -12.91
N ASP A 602 49.22 -3.57 -12.04
CA ASP A 602 49.24 -2.10 -11.99
C ASP A 602 50.52 -1.56 -11.32
N ASP A 603 50.70 -0.23 -11.46
CA ASP A 603 51.87 0.49 -10.95
C ASP A 603 52.01 0.35 -9.43
N ASN A 604 50.90 0.40 -8.68
CA ASN A 604 50.90 0.27 -7.22
C ASN A 604 51.31 -1.12 -6.73
N SER A 605 50.78 -2.17 -7.36
CA SER A 605 51.11 -3.57 -7.09
C SER A 605 52.59 -3.84 -7.33
N PHE A 606 53.14 -3.27 -8.40
CA PHE A 606 54.56 -3.37 -8.69
C PHE A 606 55.41 -2.62 -7.65
N ILE A 607 55.08 -1.36 -7.33
CA ILE A 607 55.80 -0.55 -6.34
C ILE A 607 55.80 -1.21 -4.97
N THR A 608 54.64 -1.63 -4.46
CA THR A 608 54.52 -2.34 -3.17
C THR A 608 55.39 -3.61 -3.15
N GLY A 609 55.42 -4.34 -4.27
CA GLY A 609 56.27 -5.51 -4.43
C GLY A 609 57.76 -5.17 -4.36
N ILE A 610 58.20 -4.10 -5.02
CA ILE A 610 59.60 -3.65 -4.98
C ILE A 610 59.97 -3.09 -3.60
N GLU A 611 59.10 -2.31 -2.95
CA GLU A 611 59.30 -1.81 -1.59
C GLU A 611 59.54 -2.97 -0.62
N TRP A 612 58.73 -4.03 -0.70
CA TRP A 612 58.92 -5.22 0.11
C TRP A 612 60.26 -5.91 -0.21
N LEU A 613 60.60 -6.07 -1.48
CA LEU A 613 61.85 -6.72 -1.91
C LEU A 613 63.10 -5.96 -1.47
N VAL A 614 63.05 -4.62 -1.51
CA VAL A 614 64.13 -3.75 -1.02
C VAL A 614 64.18 -3.80 0.51
N SER A 615 63.04 -3.68 1.18
CA SER A 615 62.95 -3.71 2.66
C SER A 615 63.38 -5.05 3.27
N ASN A 616 63.26 -6.16 2.54
CA ASN A 616 63.69 -7.49 2.97
C ASN A 616 65.09 -7.88 2.44
N GLY A 617 65.83 -6.96 1.82
CA GLY A 617 67.20 -7.18 1.35
C GLY A 617 67.34 -8.17 0.18
N VAL A 618 66.25 -8.42 -0.56
CA VAL A 618 66.25 -9.28 -1.75
C VAL A 618 66.75 -8.51 -2.97
N ILE A 619 66.42 -7.22 -3.06
CA ILE A 619 67.04 -6.27 -3.99
C ILE A 619 67.93 -5.34 -3.17
N ASN A 620 69.23 -5.39 -3.43
CA ASN A 620 70.20 -4.52 -2.76
C ASN A 620 70.38 -3.23 -3.55
N ILE A 621 70.00 -2.11 -2.94
CA ILE A 621 70.28 -0.78 -3.46
C ILE A 621 71.54 -0.27 -2.76
N LYS A 622 72.60 -0.01 -3.51
CA LYS A 622 73.77 0.69 -2.96
C LYS A 622 73.41 2.17 -2.84
N ASN A 623 73.54 2.72 -1.64
CA ASN A 623 73.60 4.16 -1.43
C ASN A 623 75.05 4.56 -1.66
N ASP A 624 75.32 5.34 -2.71
CA ASP A 624 76.61 6.01 -2.89
C ASP A 624 76.70 7.28 -2.04
#